data_AF-A0AAE1BFH2-F1
#
_entry.id   AF-A0AAE1BFH2-F1
#
_cell.length_a   1.000
_cell.length_b   1.000
_cell.length_c   1.000
_cell.angle_alpha   90.00
_cell.angle_beta   90.00
_cell.angle_gamma   90.00
#
_symmetry.space_group_name_H-M   'P 1'
#
loop_
_entity.id
_entity.type
_entity.pdbx_description
1 polymer ?
#
loop_
_entity_poly.entity_id
_entity_poly.type
_entity_poly.pdbx_seq_one_letter_code
_entity_poly.pdbx_strand_id
1 'polypeptide(L)'
;MVKESQSGGMVMEIQSGGMVKESQSGGMVKESQSGGIVMEIQSGGMVKESQSGGMVKESQSGGIYKESQSCGMVKESQSGWMVKESQSGGMVKESQSGEIYKESQSGGMVKESQSGWMVKESQSGEMVKESQSGEIYKESQSGGMVKESQSGGMVKESQSDGMVKESQSGGMVKEIQAG
;
A
#
# COMPACT_ATOMS: atom_id res chain seq x y z
N MET A 1 13.28 1.74 22.82
CA MET A 1 11.90 1.41 22.46
C MET A 1 11.06 2.62 22.82
N VAL A 2 10.45 3.24 21.81
CA VAL A 2 9.50 4.35 22.01
C VAL A 2 8.10 3.77 22.00
N LYS A 3 7.25 4.27 22.90
CA LYS A 3 5.84 3.92 22.98
C LYS A 3 5.05 5.18 23.19
N GLU A 4 4.12 5.45 22.29
CA GLU A 4 3.28 6.63 22.40
C GLU A 4 1.80 6.27 22.17
N SER A 5 0.92 6.98 22.87
CA SER A 5 -0.51 6.88 22.65
C SER A 5 -1.17 8.22 22.89
N GLN A 6 -1.91 8.70 21.89
CA GLN A 6 -2.52 10.03 21.90
C GLN A 6 -3.93 10.01 21.31
N SER A 7 -4.74 11.00 21.67
CA SER A 7 -6.07 11.24 21.10
C SER A 7 -6.16 12.69 20.62
N GLY A 8 -6.09 12.88 19.31
CA GLY A 8 -6.05 14.20 18.66
C GLY A 8 -4.71 14.91 18.82
N GLY A 9 -4.55 16.03 18.10
CA GLY A 9 -3.33 16.84 18.13
C GLY A 9 -2.44 16.68 16.90
N MET A 10 -1.21 17.17 17.01
CA MET A 10 -0.20 17.09 15.96
C MET A 10 1.04 16.39 16.53
N VAL A 11 1.39 15.25 15.94
CA VAL A 11 2.60 14.50 16.25
C VAL A 11 3.62 14.72 15.13
N MET A 12 4.86 15.01 15.51
CA MET A 12 6.00 15.03 14.60
C MET A 12 7.14 14.24 15.23
N GLU A 13 7.55 13.17 14.57
CA GLU A 13 8.59 12.29 15.05
C GLU A 13 9.66 12.05 13.99
N ILE A 14 10.93 12.03 14.40
CA ILE A 14 12.07 11.70 13.56
C ILE A 14 12.99 10.78 14.35
N GLN A 15 13.25 9.58 13.83
CA GLN A 15 14.07 8.58 14.50
C GLN A 15 15.09 7.89 13.57
N SER A 16 16.14 7.35 14.20
CA SER A 16 17.14 6.50 13.56
C SER A 16 17.36 5.23 14.39
N GLY A 17 16.88 4.11 13.87
CA GLY A 17 16.96 2.79 14.48
C GLY A 17 16.03 2.61 15.69
N GLY A 18 16.01 1.37 16.22
CA GLY A 18 15.22 1.03 17.41
C GLY A 18 13.85 0.43 17.07
N MET A 19 12.96 0.47 18.06
CA MET A 19 11.59 -0.05 17.95
C MET A 19 10.62 1.05 18.39
N VAL A 20 9.71 1.40 17.51
CA VAL A 20 8.61 2.36 17.73
C VAL A 20 7.31 1.60 17.80
N LYS A 21 6.44 2.02 18.72
CA LYS A 21 5.08 1.54 18.79
C LYS A 21 4.14 2.70 19.13
N GLU A 22 3.31 3.07 18.18
CA GLU A 22 2.40 4.20 18.30
C GLU A 22 0.94 3.75 18.21
N SER A 23 0.06 4.46 18.92
CA SER A 23 -1.38 4.34 18.74
C SER A 23 -2.08 5.68 18.88
N GLN A 24 -2.69 6.16 17.80
CA GLN A 24 -3.35 7.46 17.75
C GLN A 24 -4.80 7.39 17.28
N SER A 25 -5.66 8.22 17.87
CA SER A 25 -7.02 8.46 17.37
C SER A 25 -7.23 9.92 16.97
N GLY A 26 -7.37 10.20 15.67
CA GLY A 26 -7.57 11.53 15.10
C GLY A 26 -6.33 12.43 15.16
N GLY A 27 -6.36 13.56 14.46
CA GLY A 27 -5.24 14.51 14.43
C GLY A 27 -4.35 14.40 13.18
N MET A 28 -3.15 14.96 13.26
CA MET A 28 -2.15 14.92 12.19
C MET A 28 -0.88 14.23 12.68
N VAL A 29 -0.43 13.20 11.98
CA VAL A 29 0.83 12.50 12.25
C VAL A 29 1.80 12.74 11.11
N LYS A 30 3.05 13.04 11.46
CA LYS A 30 4.13 13.12 10.51
C LYS A 30 5.38 12.45 11.08
N GLU A 31 5.71 11.28 10.53
CA GLU A 31 6.85 10.48 10.99
C GLU A 31 7.92 10.36 9.91
N SER A 32 9.17 10.29 10.34
CA SER A 32 10.26 9.82 9.48
C SER A 32 11.25 8.94 10.25
N GLN A 33 11.45 7.71 9.77
CA GLN A 33 12.33 6.75 10.41
C GLN A 33 13.39 6.17 9.46
N SER A 34 14.59 5.95 10.00
CA SER A 34 15.70 5.28 9.32
C SER A 34 16.16 4.04 10.10
N GLY A 35 15.80 2.85 9.62
CA GLY A 35 16.08 1.54 10.21
C GLY A 35 15.20 1.23 11.42
N GLY A 36 15.19 -0.04 11.85
CA GLY A 36 14.43 -0.46 13.04
C GLY A 36 13.10 -1.16 12.74
N ILE A 37 12.20 -1.14 13.71
CA ILE A 37 10.87 -1.77 13.65
C ILE A 37 9.81 -0.73 14.00
N VAL A 38 8.84 -0.53 13.12
CA VAL A 38 7.68 0.36 13.34
C VAL A 38 6.43 -0.50 13.51
N MET A 39 5.61 -0.13 14.49
CA MET A 39 4.29 -0.70 14.72
C MET A 39 3.29 0.42 15.01
N GLU A 40 2.48 0.78 14.04
CA GLU A 40 1.52 1.88 14.16
C GLU A 40 0.07 1.38 14.13
N ILE A 41 -0.79 2.03 14.92
CA ILE A 41 -2.25 1.87 14.82
C ILE A 41 -2.87 3.26 14.84
N GLN A 42 -3.53 3.65 13.75
CA GLN A 42 -4.20 4.94 13.69
C GLN A 42 -5.66 4.84 13.27
N SER A 43 -6.53 5.59 13.97
CA SER A 43 -7.92 5.76 13.60
C SER A 43 -8.28 7.22 13.37
N GLY A 44 -8.61 7.63 12.15
CA GLY A 44 -8.95 9.01 11.81
C GLY A 44 -7.74 9.91 11.59
N GLY A 45 -7.97 11.04 10.91
CA GLY A 45 -6.96 12.10 10.77
C GLY A 45 -6.20 12.08 9.45
N MET A 46 -5.01 12.69 9.46
CA MET A 46 -4.09 12.71 8.33
C MET A 46 -2.74 12.16 8.76
N VAL A 47 -2.19 11.23 7.98
CA VAL A 47 -0.87 10.65 8.24
C VAL A 47 0.06 10.96 7.09
N LYS A 48 1.31 11.23 7.44
CA LYS A 48 2.39 11.28 6.48
C LYS A 48 3.62 10.58 7.05
N GLU A 49 3.88 9.38 6.56
CA GLU A 49 5.02 8.58 6.99
C GLU A 49 6.10 8.48 5.91
N SER A 50 7.35 8.35 6.35
CA SER A 50 8.48 8.06 5.47
C SER A 50 9.51 7.19 6.19
N GLN A 51 9.60 5.92 5.79
CA GLN A 51 10.52 4.96 6.39
C GLN A 51 11.57 4.44 5.40
N SER A 52 12.81 4.30 5.86
CA SER A 52 13.91 3.68 5.12
C SER A 52 14.60 2.60 5.95
N GLY A 53 14.69 1.38 5.44
CA GLY A 53 15.23 0.21 6.13
C GLY A 53 14.30 -0.35 7.23
N GLY A 54 14.58 -1.58 7.64
CA GLY A 54 13.88 -2.22 8.76
C GLY A 54 12.60 -2.97 8.37
N MET A 55 11.68 -3.07 9.34
CA MET A 55 10.38 -3.73 9.20
C MET A 55 9.26 -2.79 9.61
N VAL A 56 8.15 -2.83 8.88
CA VAL A 56 6.97 -1.99 9.14
C VAL A 56 5.73 -2.84 9.33
N LYS A 57 4.89 -2.43 10.28
CA LYS A 57 3.57 -2.99 10.47
C LYS A 57 2.57 -1.92 10.84
N GLU A 58 1.65 -1.63 9.94
CA GLU A 58 0.69 -0.54 10.11
C GLU A 58 -0.75 -1.03 10.03
N SER A 59 -1.64 -0.32 10.71
CA SER A 59 -3.08 -0.54 10.67
C SER A 59 -3.79 0.79 10.82
N GLN A 60 -4.33 1.28 9.72
CA GLN A 60 -4.86 2.63 9.60
C GLN A 60 -6.35 2.57 9.20
N SER A 61 -7.21 3.31 9.89
CA SER A 61 -8.67 3.36 9.60
C SER A 61 -9.28 4.76 9.63
N GLY A 62 -9.89 5.19 8.53
CA GLY A 62 -10.54 6.49 8.34
C GLY A 62 -9.57 7.66 8.17
N GLY A 63 -9.76 8.50 7.14
CA GLY A 63 -8.94 9.70 6.93
C GLY A 63 -8.09 9.65 5.65
N ILE A 64 -6.94 10.32 5.68
CA ILE A 64 -6.05 10.49 4.52
C ILE A 64 -4.66 9.89 4.82
N TYR A 65 -4.39 8.82 4.09
CA TYR A 65 -3.21 7.99 3.92
C TYR A 65 -2.09 8.60 3.07
N LYS A 66 -0.89 8.87 3.58
CA LYS A 66 0.30 9.11 2.73
C LYS A 66 1.55 8.45 3.28
N GLU A 67 2.05 7.49 2.55
CA GLU A 67 3.20 6.72 2.99
C GLU A 67 4.27 6.62 1.89
N SER A 68 5.53 6.54 2.31
CA SER A 68 6.64 6.13 1.44
C SER A 68 7.61 5.24 2.22
N GLN A 69 7.73 3.97 1.83
CA GLN A 69 8.61 3.02 2.49
C GLN A 69 9.65 2.44 1.54
N SER A 70 10.88 2.31 2.05
CA SER A 70 11.96 1.58 1.39
C SER A 70 12.61 0.63 2.37
N CYS A 71 12.00 -0.53 2.63
CA CYS A 71 12.36 -1.40 3.74
C CYS A 71 12.50 -2.88 3.35
N GLY A 72 12.92 -3.73 4.30
CA GLY A 72 13.06 -5.15 4.03
C GLY A 72 11.72 -5.88 3.97
N MET A 73 10.79 -5.49 4.86
CA MET A 73 9.47 -6.11 4.99
C MET A 73 8.41 -5.08 5.36
N VAL A 74 7.33 -5.04 4.57
CA VAL A 74 6.14 -4.25 4.86
C VAL A 74 4.95 -5.16 5.13
N LYS A 75 4.13 -4.78 6.11
CA LYS A 75 2.80 -5.34 6.27
C LYS A 75 1.82 -4.25 6.67
N GLU A 76 0.90 -3.93 5.77
CA GLU A 76 -0.06 -2.87 6.01
C GLU A 76 -1.52 -3.33 5.89
N SER A 77 -2.40 -2.62 6.59
CA SER A 77 -3.84 -2.69 6.40
C SER A 77 -4.44 -1.30 6.54
N GLN A 78 -4.80 -0.68 5.42
CA GLN A 78 -5.39 0.65 5.40
C GLN A 78 -6.87 0.60 5.04
N SER A 79 -7.67 1.42 5.71
CA SER A 79 -9.03 1.72 5.31
C SER A 79 -9.24 3.22 5.37
N GLY A 80 -9.69 3.89 4.30
CA GLY A 80 -9.70 5.35 4.31
C GLY A 80 -10.46 6.01 3.18
N TRP A 81 -10.59 7.33 3.26
CA TRP A 81 -11.15 8.13 2.16
C TRP A 81 -10.16 8.19 1.00
N MET A 82 -8.88 8.42 1.32
CA MET A 82 -7.80 8.49 0.35
C MET A 82 -6.58 7.83 0.92
N VAL A 83 -5.99 6.91 0.16
CA VAL A 83 -4.70 6.31 0.45
C VAL A 83 -3.75 6.58 -0.71
N LYS A 84 -2.52 6.98 -0.37
CA LYS A 84 -1.44 7.07 -1.33
C LYS A 84 -0.18 6.44 -0.76
N GLU A 85 0.32 5.44 -1.48
CA GLU A 85 1.43 4.64 -1.02
C GLU A 85 2.52 4.51 -2.05
N SER A 86 3.73 4.23 -1.58
CA SER A 86 4.89 4.00 -2.41
C SER A 86 5.86 3.11 -1.64
N GLN A 87 5.91 1.84 -2.00
CA GLN A 87 6.69 0.86 -1.28
C GLN A 87 7.77 0.24 -2.17
N SER A 88 8.95 0.08 -1.58
CA SER A 88 10.08 -0.62 -2.19
C SER A 88 10.69 -1.57 -1.18
N GLY A 89 10.89 -2.83 -1.53
CA GLY A 89 11.42 -3.79 -0.56
C GLY A 89 11.53 -5.24 -0.99
N GLY A 90 11.98 -6.09 -0.04
CA GLY A 90 12.07 -7.52 -0.28
C GLY A 90 10.71 -8.21 -0.30
N MET A 91 9.87 -7.89 0.70
CA MET A 91 8.53 -8.45 0.85
C MET A 91 7.51 -7.38 1.22
N VAL A 92 6.43 -7.30 0.45
CA VAL A 92 5.32 -6.37 0.67
C VAL A 92 4.01 -7.17 0.78
N LYS A 93 3.19 -6.83 1.79
CA LYS A 93 1.89 -7.46 2.05
C LYS A 93 0.87 -6.43 2.48
N GLU A 94 -0.13 -6.23 1.64
CA GLU A 94 -1.00 -5.07 1.77
C GLU A 94 -2.47 -5.45 1.67
N SER A 95 -3.29 -4.62 2.28
CA SER A 95 -4.73 -4.71 2.18
C SER A 95 -5.31 -3.31 2.33
N GLN A 96 -5.76 -2.71 1.23
CA GLN A 96 -6.42 -1.41 1.28
C GLN A 96 -7.90 -1.48 0.91
N SER A 97 -8.67 -0.64 1.59
CA SER A 97 -10.07 -0.37 1.27
C SER A 97 -10.36 1.12 1.33
N GLY A 98 -11.09 1.67 0.38
CA GLY A 98 -11.40 3.09 0.43
C GLY A 98 -12.09 3.64 -0.81
N GLU A 99 -12.30 4.96 -0.84
CA GLU A 99 -12.84 5.57 -2.05
C GLU A 99 -11.78 5.70 -3.14
N ILE A 100 -10.61 6.22 -2.79
CA ILE A 100 -9.54 6.49 -3.73
C ILE A 100 -8.22 5.88 -3.25
N TYR A 101 -7.69 4.98 -4.07
CA TYR A 101 -6.40 4.32 -3.85
C TYR A 101 -5.40 4.70 -4.95
N LYS A 102 -4.14 4.94 -4.54
CA LYS A 102 -3.01 5.13 -5.44
C LYS A 102 -1.76 4.51 -4.87
N GLU A 103 -1.10 3.71 -5.68
CA GLU A 103 0.07 2.99 -5.22
C GLU A 103 1.13 2.81 -6.27
N SER A 104 2.34 2.65 -5.77
CA SER A 104 3.42 2.09 -6.55
C SER A 104 4.24 1.15 -5.67
N GLN A 105 4.34 -0.11 -6.08
CA GLN A 105 5.15 -1.10 -5.38
C GLN A 105 6.28 -1.63 -6.24
N SER A 106 7.41 -1.89 -5.58
CA SER A 106 8.56 -2.55 -6.18
C SER A 106 9.19 -3.54 -5.21
N GLY A 107 9.41 -4.78 -5.62
CA GLY A 107 10.05 -5.74 -4.74
C GLY A 107 10.22 -7.15 -5.24
N GLY A 108 10.82 -8.00 -4.40
CA GLY A 108 10.97 -9.42 -4.72
C GLY A 108 9.62 -10.16 -4.68
N MET A 109 8.84 -9.95 -3.61
CA MET A 109 7.53 -10.54 -3.42
C MET A 109 6.50 -9.49 -3.01
N VAL A 110 5.46 -9.34 -3.82
CA VAL A 110 4.33 -8.44 -3.62
C VAL A 110 3.05 -9.25 -3.45
N LYS A 111 2.25 -8.92 -2.43
CA LYS A 111 0.94 -9.54 -2.22
C LYS A 111 -0.09 -8.54 -1.76
N GLU A 112 -1.08 -8.29 -2.60
CA GLU A 112 -1.98 -7.15 -2.48
C GLU A 112 -3.45 -7.57 -2.47
N SER A 113 -4.28 -6.75 -1.84
CA SER A 113 -5.73 -6.89 -1.87
C SER A 113 -6.37 -5.52 -1.72
N GLN A 114 -6.99 -5.04 -2.80
CA GLN A 114 -7.46 -3.67 -2.90
C GLN A 114 -8.94 -3.62 -3.22
N SER A 115 -9.64 -2.70 -2.56
CA SER A 115 -11.06 -2.46 -2.82
C SER A 115 -11.39 -0.97 -2.79
N GLY A 116 -12.12 -0.48 -3.79
CA GLY A 116 -12.56 0.91 -3.76
C GLY A 116 -13.30 1.42 -4.98
N TRP A 117 -13.69 2.69 -4.93
CA TRP A 117 -14.35 3.34 -6.07
C TRP A 117 -13.36 3.59 -7.21
N MET A 118 -12.18 4.12 -6.88
CA MET A 118 -11.10 4.37 -7.83
C MET A 118 -9.79 3.81 -7.30
N VAL A 119 -9.19 2.90 -8.06
CA VAL A 119 -7.91 2.26 -7.74
C VAL A 119 -6.93 2.51 -8.89
N LYS A 120 -5.71 2.92 -8.55
CA LYS A 120 -4.61 3.06 -9.50
C LYS A 120 -3.34 2.49 -8.92
N GLU A 121 -2.66 1.70 -9.72
CA GLU A 121 -1.59 0.88 -9.21
C GLU A 121 -0.47 0.74 -10.24
N SER A 122 0.72 0.49 -9.71
CA SER A 122 1.91 0.27 -10.51
C SER A 122 2.83 -0.66 -9.75
N GLN A 123 2.93 -1.90 -10.20
CA GLN A 123 3.70 -2.93 -9.51
C GLN A 123 4.89 -3.39 -10.35
N SER A 124 5.98 -3.69 -9.66
CA SER A 124 7.15 -4.34 -10.24
C SER A 124 7.72 -5.40 -9.31
N GLY A 125 7.94 -6.62 -9.80
CA GLY A 125 8.58 -7.64 -8.97
C GLY A 125 8.77 -9.01 -9.58
N GLU A 126 9.51 -9.87 -8.89
CA GLU A 126 9.73 -11.25 -9.33
C GLU A 126 8.47 -12.12 -9.15
N MET A 127 7.73 -11.90 -8.07
CA MET A 127 6.46 -12.59 -7.80
C MET A 127 5.41 -11.60 -7.27
N VAL A 128 4.32 -11.46 -8.03
CA VAL A 128 3.18 -10.61 -7.73
C VAL A 128 1.93 -11.46 -7.55
N LYS A 129 1.15 -11.19 -6.50
CA LYS A 129 -0.15 -11.82 -6.24
C LYS A 129 -1.16 -10.77 -5.83
N GLU A 130 -2.28 -10.74 -6.51
CA GLU A 130 -3.16 -9.60 -6.45
C GLU A 130 -4.64 -9.97 -6.48
N SER A 131 -5.44 -9.15 -5.80
CA SER A 131 -6.89 -9.21 -5.84
C SER A 131 -7.48 -7.81 -5.74
N GLN A 132 -8.18 -7.37 -6.77
CA GLN A 132 -8.73 -6.02 -6.85
C GLN A 132 -10.24 -6.03 -7.05
N SER A 133 -10.89 -5.05 -6.45
CA SER A 133 -12.33 -4.83 -6.51
C SER A 133 -12.66 -3.36 -6.66
N GLY A 134 -13.45 -2.95 -7.66
CA GLY A 134 -13.87 -1.55 -7.72
C GLY A 134 -14.64 -1.10 -8.96
N GLU A 135 -15.15 0.14 -8.92
CA GLU A 135 -15.86 0.74 -10.05
C GLU A 135 -14.92 1.13 -11.19
N ILE A 136 -13.76 1.71 -10.86
CA ILE A 136 -12.73 2.10 -11.82
C ILE A 136 -11.36 1.63 -11.34
N TYR A 137 -10.72 0.78 -12.13
CA TYR A 137 -9.40 0.23 -11.84
C TYR A 137 -8.41 0.54 -12.99
N LYS A 138 -7.16 0.87 -12.63
CA LYS A 138 -6.05 1.04 -13.57
C LYS A 138 -4.77 0.38 -13.07
N GLU A 139 -4.34 -0.64 -13.79
CA GLU A 139 -3.09 -1.37 -13.54
C GLU A 139 -1.94 -0.81 -14.37
N SER A 140 -0.73 -0.96 -13.84
CA SER A 140 0.44 -1.24 -14.67
C SER A 140 1.36 -2.22 -13.96
N GLN A 141 1.67 -3.34 -14.60
CA GLN A 141 2.53 -4.37 -14.01
C GLN A 141 3.76 -4.63 -14.88
N SER A 142 4.86 -4.98 -14.21
CA SER A 142 6.10 -5.41 -14.85
C SER A 142 6.81 -6.46 -14.00
N GLY A 143 7.43 -7.47 -14.62
CA GLY A 143 8.31 -8.40 -13.91
C GLY A 143 8.05 -9.88 -14.17
N GLY A 144 8.29 -10.72 -13.15
CA GLY A 144 8.41 -12.17 -13.29
C GLY A 144 7.08 -12.92 -13.39
N MET A 145 6.66 -13.56 -12.30
CA MET A 145 5.40 -14.32 -12.23
C MET A 145 4.30 -13.49 -11.59
N VAL A 146 3.22 -13.26 -12.33
CA VAL A 146 2.04 -12.51 -11.87
C VAL A 146 0.85 -13.45 -11.73
N LYS A 147 0.11 -13.31 -10.63
CA LYS A 147 -1.23 -13.87 -10.48
C LYS A 147 -2.20 -12.80 -10.04
N GLU A 148 -3.25 -12.61 -10.80
CA GLU A 148 -4.18 -11.52 -10.60
C GLU A 148 -5.62 -12.02 -10.58
N SER A 149 -6.47 -11.28 -9.86
CA SER A 149 -7.90 -11.51 -9.83
C SER A 149 -8.62 -10.18 -9.70
N GLN A 150 -9.47 -9.87 -10.66
CA GLN A 150 -10.15 -8.58 -10.75
C GLN A 150 -11.67 -8.75 -10.79
N SER A 151 -12.36 -7.83 -10.12
CA SER A 151 -13.81 -7.72 -10.18
C SER A 151 -14.25 -6.26 -10.18
N GLY A 152 -15.12 -5.84 -11.10
CA GLY A 152 -15.45 -4.41 -11.15
C GLY A 152 -16.14 -3.87 -12.38
N GLY A 153 -16.23 -2.54 -12.44
CA GLY A 153 -16.87 -1.76 -13.50
C GLY A 153 -15.96 -1.55 -14.73
N MET A 154 -15.05 -0.58 -14.68
CA MET A 154 -14.12 -0.28 -15.77
C MET A 154 -12.69 -0.62 -15.37
N VAL A 155 -12.06 -1.53 -16.12
CA VAL A 155 -10.68 -1.99 -15.94
C VAL A 155 -9.82 -1.52 -17.10
N LYS A 156 -8.66 -0.94 -16.79
CA LYS A 156 -7.61 -0.70 -17.78
C LYS A 156 -6.29 -1.25 -17.28
N GLU A 157 -5.71 -2.15 -18.06
CA GLU A 157 -4.50 -2.87 -17.69
C GLU A 157 -3.37 -2.59 -18.67
N SER A 158 -2.14 -2.66 -18.19
CA SER A 158 -0.95 -2.60 -19.03
C SER A 158 0.14 -3.47 -18.43
N GLN A 159 0.68 -4.39 -19.24
CA GLN A 159 1.68 -5.35 -18.79
C GLN A 159 2.92 -5.34 -19.68
N SER A 160 4.06 -5.61 -19.06
CA SER A 160 5.36 -5.75 -19.73
C SER A 160 6.14 -6.90 -19.10
N ASP A 161 6.50 -7.89 -19.94
CA ASP A 161 7.26 -9.11 -19.59
C ASP A 161 6.61 -10.02 -18.53
N GLY A 162 7.03 -11.30 -18.50
CA GLY A 162 6.67 -12.25 -17.44
C GLY A 162 5.61 -13.31 -17.78
N MET A 163 5.35 -14.20 -16.82
CA MET A 163 4.27 -15.21 -16.89
C MET A 163 3.07 -14.72 -16.09
N VAL A 164 1.93 -14.56 -16.75
CA VAL A 164 0.70 -14.04 -16.14
C VAL A 164 -0.37 -15.13 -16.03
N LYS A 165 -1.06 -15.17 -14.89
CA LYS A 165 -2.33 -15.87 -14.73
C LYS A 165 -3.36 -14.91 -14.18
N GLU A 166 -4.38 -14.65 -14.97
CA GLU A 166 -5.39 -13.66 -14.67
C GLU A 166 -6.77 -14.32 -14.53
N SER A 167 -7.67 -13.66 -13.80
CA SER A 167 -9.07 -14.07 -13.69
C SER A 167 -9.92 -12.83 -13.46
N GLN A 168 -10.82 -12.55 -14.40
CA GLN A 168 -11.69 -11.38 -14.36
C GLN A 168 -13.15 -11.78 -14.25
N SER A 169 -13.93 -11.00 -13.50
CA SER A 169 -15.39 -11.11 -13.46
C SER A 169 -16.08 -9.74 -13.44
N GLY A 170 -16.94 -9.48 -14.42
CA GLY A 170 -17.70 -8.24 -14.55
C GLY A 170 -16.93 -7.12 -15.27
N GLY A 171 -17.66 -6.12 -15.78
CA GLY A 171 -17.09 -4.87 -16.28
C GLY A 171 -16.64 -4.81 -17.74
N MET A 172 -16.16 -3.64 -18.15
CA MET A 172 -15.47 -3.39 -19.43
C MET A 172 -13.97 -3.38 -19.20
N VAL A 173 -13.22 -4.15 -20.00
CA VAL A 173 -11.78 -4.33 -19.87
C VAL A 173 -11.04 -3.78 -21.08
N LYS A 174 -9.93 -3.08 -20.84
CA LYS A 174 -8.96 -2.70 -21.87
C LYS A 174 -7.55 -3.10 -21.43
N GLU A 175 -7.04 -4.16 -22.03
CA GLU A 175 -5.70 -4.69 -21.82
C GLU A 175 -4.71 -4.16 -22.87
N ILE A 176 -3.46 -3.93 -22.48
CA ILE A 176 -2.37 -3.52 -23.36
C ILE A 176 -1.13 -4.31 -22.97
N GLN A 177 -0.66 -5.20 -23.86
CA GLN A 177 0.57 -5.95 -23.64
C GLN A 177 1.70 -5.32 -24.46
N ALA A 178 2.75 -4.87 -23.78
CA ALA A 178 4.00 -4.48 -24.41
C ALA A 178 4.94 -5.70 -24.42
N GLY A 179 5.36 -6.12 -25.62
CA GLY A 179 6.31 -7.20 -25.83
C GLY A 179 7.72 -6.71 -26.13
#